data_AF-A0A2N5JNP6-F1
#
_entry.id   AF-A0A2N5JNP6-F1
#
_cell.length_a   1.000
_cell.length_b   1.000
_cell.length_c   1.000
_cell.angle_alpha   90.00
_cell.angle_beta   90.00
_cell.angle_gamma   90.00
#
_symmetry.space_group_name_H-M   'P 1'
#
loop_
_entity.id
_entity.type
_entity.pdbx_description
1 polymer ?
#
loop_
_entity_poly.entity_id
_entity_poly.type
_entity_poly.pdbx_seq_one_letter_code
_entity_poly.pdbx_strand_id
1 'polypeptide(L)'
;MRLTTLKLLIFPLGNLWLSLNLERVKKIIPRPEITKGRQKYLGVCYFENQEVTVIDLYQKVLGGELPSGKSYLIVVQSSKGLYGLSVGNLPIMRDVPSDQLHPVPAEYRERDTLQIASHMMQLQLQANQTATVFLLDENRLIEMI
;
A
#
# COMPACT_ATOMS: atom_id res chain seq x y z
N MET A 1 26.10 8.99 14.92
CA MET A 1 24.68 9.13 14.48
C MET A 1 24.15 7.72 14.23
N ARG A 2 23.09 7.27 14.92
CA ARG A 2 22.50 5.94 14.68
C ARG A 2 21.59 6.05 13.45
N LEU A 3 21.78 5.18 12.46
CA LEU A 3 20.83 5.00 11.38
C LEU A 3 19.55 4.42 11.96
N THR A 4 18.41 5.02 11.66
CA THR A 4 17.10 4.49 12.04
C THR A 4 16.66 3.51 10.97
N THR A 5 16.14 2.36 11.38
CA THR A 5 15.63 1.34 10.46
C THR A 5 14.11 1.36 10.49
N LEU A 6 13.49 1.45 9.33
CA LEU A 6 12.05 1.37 9.16
C LEU A 6 11.65 -0.06 8.85
N LYS A 7 10.62 -0.56 9.53
CA LYS A 7 10.00 -1.84 9.20
C LYS A 7 8.93 -1.61 8.14
N LEU A 8 9.14 -2.13 6.95
CA LEU A 8 8.25 -1.94 5.83
C LEU A 8 7.54 -3.24 5.47
N LEU A 9 6.25 -3.09 5.17
CA LEU A 9 5.43 -4.12 4.55
C LEU A 9 5.39 -3.87 3.05
N ILE A 10 5.93 -4.77 2.24
CA ILE A 10 6.15 -4.61 0.79
C ILE A 10 5.26 -5.57 0.02
N PHE A 11 4.60 -5.09 -1.03
CA PHE A 11 3.73 -5.90 -1.88
C PHE A 11 3.74 -5.43 -3.34
N PRO A 12 3.47 -6.32 -4.30
CA PRO A 12 3.36 -5.94 -5.70
C PRO A 12 2.00 -5.30 -6.00
N LEU A 13 2.00 -4.38 -6.96
CA LEU A 13 0.83 -3.83 -7.61
C LEU A 13 1.07 -3.73 -9.12
N GLY A 14 0.65 -4.74 -9.88
CA GLY A 14 1.03 -4.84 -11.30
C GLY A 14 2.55 -4.97 -11.45
N ASN A 15 3.17 -4.02 -12.14
CA ASN A 15 4.63 -3.92 -12.29
C ASN A 15 5.32 -3.07 -11.21
N LEU A 16 4.55 -2.49 -10.28
CA LEU A 16 5.07 -1.64 -9.21
C LEU A 16 5.27 -2.45 -7.94
N TRP A 17 6.26 -2.05 -7.14
CA TRP A 17 6.39 -2.48 -5.75
C TRP A 17 6.02 -1.34 -4.82
N LEU A 18 5.06 -1.58 -3.96
CA LEU A 18 4.57 -0.62 -2.98
C LEU A 18 4.92 -1.07 -1.57
N SER A 19 4.96 -0.12 -0.66
CA SER A 19 5.25 -0.37 0.74
C SER A 19 4.49 0.54 1.68
N LEU A 20 4.30 0.05 2.91
CA LEU A 20 3.72 0.78 4.03
C LEU A 20 4.64 0.63 5.25
N ASN A 21 4.60 1.61 6.15
CA ASN A 21 5.21 1.42 7.47
C ASN A 21 4.42 0.33 8.22
N LEU A 22 5.12 -0.74 8.63
CA LEU A 22 4.55 -1.88 9.33
C LEU A 22 3.90 -1.46 10.66
N GLU A 23 4.40 -0.42 11.32
CA GLU A 23 3.85 0.08 12.59
C GLU A 23 2.39 0.55 12.47
N ARG A 24 1.95 0.90 11.26
CA ARG A 24 0.57 1.29 10.96
C ARG A 24 -0.31 0.10 10.62
N VAL A 25 0.27 -1.05 10.28
CA VAL A 25 -0.48 -2.23 9.87
C VAL A 25 -1.03 -2.94 11.10
N LYS A 26 -2.35 -3.00 11.22
CA LYS A 26 -3.04 -3.72 12.29
C LYS A 26 -3.11 -5.21 12.01
N LYS A 27 -3.47 -5.59 10.78
CA LYS A 27 -3.64 -6.99 10.39
C LYS A 27 -3.57 -7.15 8.88
N ILE A 28 -3.19 -8.34 8.45
CA ILE A 28 -3.36 -8.80 7.07
C ILE A 28 -4.27 -10.01 7.13
N ILE A 29 -5.41 -9.95 6.44
CA ILE A 29 -6.41 -11.01 6.43
C ILE A 29 -6.73 -11.43 4.99
N PRO A 30 -7.26 -12.64 4.77
CA PRO A 30 -7.92 -12.96 3.50
C PRO A 30 -8.95 -11.89 3.17
N ARG A 31 -9.03 -11.48 1.89
CA ARG A 31 -9.95 -10.43 1.46
C ARG A 31 -11.40 -10.84 1.81
N PRO A 32 -12.11 -10.08 2.66
CA PRO A 32 -13.52 -10.31 2.92
C PRO A 32 -14.36 -9.89 1.71
N GLU A 33 -15.66 -10.17 1.77
CA GLU A 33 -16.59 -9.54 0.84
C GLU A 33 -16.53 -8.01 1.02
N ILE A 34 -16.38 -7.29 -0.09
CA ILE A 34 -16.30 -5.82 -0.11
C ILE A 34 -17.44 -5.31 -0.96
N THR A 35 -18.34 -4.56 -0.34
CA THR A 35 -19.44 -3.90 -1.02
C THR A 35 -18.92 -2.61 -1.64
N LYS A 36 -19.01 -2.49 -2.97
CA LYS A 36 -18.57 -1.32 -3.72
C LYS A 36 -19.75 -0.45 -4.14
N GLY A 37 -19.56 0.87 -4.11
CA GLY A 37 -20.51 1.85 -4.62
C GLY A 37 -20.24 2.24 -6.08
N ARG A 38 -20.69 3.45 -6.47
CA ARG A 38 -20.39 4.00 -7.81
C ARG A 38 -18.90 4.21 -8.05
N GLN A 39 -18.18 4.62 -7.01
CA GLN A 39 -16.74 4.85 -7.07
C GLN A 39 -16.02 3.52 -6.91
N LYS A 40 -15.70 2.88 -8.05
CA LYS A 40 -15.30 1.48 -8.07
C LYS A 40 -14.07 1.16 -7.22
N TYR A 41 -13.14 2.10 -7.08
CA TYR A 41 -11.93 1.90 -6.28
C TYR A 41 -12.16 2.00 -4.76
N LEU A 42 -13.37 2.38 -4.32
CA LEU A 42 -13.76 2.39 -2.92
C LEU A 42 -14.80 1.31 -2.66
N GLY A 43 -14.72 0.73 -1.46
CA GLY A 43 -15.75 -0.14 -0.93
C GLY A 43 -15.75 -0.13 0.58
N VAL A 44 -16.63 -0.92 1.16
CA VAL A 44 -16.75 -1.09 2.62
C VAL A 44 -16.79 -2.58 2.92
N CYS A 45 -16.17 -2.97 4.04
CA CYS A 45 -16.31 -4.29 4.62
C CYS A 45 -16.33 -4.20 6.15
N TYR A 46 -16.68 -5.31 6.80
CA TYR A 46 -16.57 -5.44 8.25
C TYR A 46 -15.22 -6.06 8.65
N PHE A 47 -14.60 -5.49 9.67
CA PHE A 47 -13.41 -6.02 10.33
C PHE A 47 -13.61 -5.92 11.84
N GLU A 48 -13.55 -7.05 12.57
CA GLU A 48 -13.62 -7.08 14.04
C GLU A 48 -14.74 -6.17 14.62
N ASN A 49 -15.95 -6.26 14.05
CA ASN A 49 -17.18 -5.55 14.41
C ASN A 49 -17.22 -4.04 14.12
N GLN A 50 -16.31 -3.52 13.29
CA GLN A 50 -16.41 -2.15 12.77
C GLN A 50 -16.40 -2.14 11.24
N GLU A 51 -17.06 -1.14 10.66
CA GLU A 51 -16.98 -0.86 9.24
C GLU A 51 -15.61 -0.25 8.90
N VAL A 52 -15.02 -0.75 7.83
CA VAL A 52 -13.72 -0.29 7.32
C VAL A 52 -13.88 0.07 5.86
N THR A 53 -13.54 1.31 5.51
CA THR A 53 -13.45 1.73 4.12
C THR A 53 -12.22 1.09 3.48
N VAL A 54 -12.44 0.45 2.34
CA VAL A 54 -11.41 -0.25 1.57
C VAL A 54 -11.08 0.51 0.31
N ILE A 55 -9.79 0.77 0.11
CA ILE A 55 -9.22 1.27 -1.14
C ILE A 55 -8.72 0.08 -1.95
N ASP A 56 -9.22 -0.04 -3.17
CA ASP A 56 -8.71 -0.94 -4.20
C ASP A 56 -7.59 -0.23 -4.96
N LEU A 57 -6.34 -0.44 -4.52
CA LEU A 57 -5.18 0.22 -5.13
C LEU A 57 -4.99 -0.20 -6.59
N TYR A 58 -5.37 -1.42 -6.96
CA TYR A 58 -5.23 -1.89 -8.34
C TYR A 58 -6.13 -1.09 -9.26
N GLN A 59 -7.38 -0.88 -8.83
CA GLN A 59 -8.32 -0.07 -9.58
C GLN A 59 -7.97 1.41 -9.57
N LYS A 60 -7.49 1.94 -8.43
CA LYS A 60 -7.11 3.35 -8.33
C LYS A 60 -5.90 3.68 -9.19
N VAL A 61 -4.86 2.84 -9.15
CA VAL A 61 -3.54 3.15 -9.73
C VAL A 61 -3.38 2.57 -11.14
N LEU A 62 -3.99 1.44 -11.44
CA LEU A 62 -3.86 0.78 -12.74
C LEU A 62 -5.14 0.86 -13.59
N GLY A 63 -6.24 1.38 -13.03
CA GLY A 63 -7.55 1.46 -13.71
C GLY A 63 -8.23 0.10 -13.94
N GLY A 64 -7.58 -1.00 -13.53
CA GLY A 64 -8.04 -2.36 -13.77
C GLY A 64 -8.74 -2.99 -12.57
N GLU A 65 -8.95 -4.29 -12.65
CA GLU A 65 -9.43 -5.10 -11.53
C GLU A 65 -8.28 -5.93 -10.97
N LEU A 66 -8.32 -6.18 -9.65
CA LEU A 66 -7.42 -7.14 -9.04
C LEU A 66 -7.49 -8.48 -9.81
N PRO A 67 -6.35 -9.07 -10.18
CA PRO A 67 -6.33 -10.37 -10.85
C PRO A 67 -7.13 -11.41 -10.07
N SER A 68 -7.89 -12.25 -10.79
CA SER A 68 -8.65 -13.34 -10.19
C SER A 68 -7.73 -14.28 -9.41
N GLY A 69 -8.01 -14.50 -8.13
CA GLY A 69 -7.19 -15.35 -7.27
C GLY A 69 -7.34 -15.02 -5.79
N LYS A 70 -6.45 -15.59 -4.96
CA LYS A 70 -6.36 -15.24 -3.54
C LYS A 70 -5.93 -13.78 -3.43
N SER A 71 -6.70 -13.00 -2.70
CA SER A 71 -6.38 -11.61 -2.40
C SER A 71 -6.51 -11.37 -0.90
N TYR A 72 -5.91 -10.28 -0.45
CA TYR A 72 -5.78 -9.94 0.96
C TYR A 72 -6.29 -8.52 1.20
N LEU A 73 -6.65 -8.26 2.45
CA LEU A 73 -6.91 -6.94 2.97
C LEU A 73 -5.82 -6.61 3.99
N ILE A 74 -5.06 -5.54 3.73
CA ILE A 74 -4.17 -4.94 4.71
C ILE A 74 -5.00 -3.91 5.47
N VAL A 75 -5.26 -4.17 6.75
CA VAL A 75 -5.96 -3.24 7.64
C VAL A 75 -4.93 -2.32 8.26
N VAL A 76 -5.09 -1.01 8.05
CA VAL A 76 -4.14 0.04 8.42
C VAL A 76 -4.81 1.00 9.40
N GLN A 77 -4.10 1.36 10.45
CA GLN A 77 -4.50 2.40 11.38
C GLN A 77 -4.05 3.76 10.89
N SER A 78 -5.01 4.69 10.88
CA SER A 78 -4.76 6.10 10.62
C SER A 78 -5.22 7.03 11.74
N SER A 79 -4.96 8.33 11.55
CA SER A 79 -5.50 9.41 12.38
C SER A 79 -7.04 9.51 12.33
N LYS A 80 -7.70 9.08 11.25
CA LYS A 80 -9.17 9.09 11.10
C LYS A 80 -9.85 7.77 11.48
N GLY A 81 -9.08 6.74 11.88
CA GLY A 81 -9.59 5.39 12.16
C GLY A 81 -8.94 4.33 11.29
N LEU A 82 -9.59 3.17 11.15
CA LEU A 82 -9.11 2.09 10.32
C LEU A 82 -9.54 2.26 8.86
N TYR A 83 -8.63 1.91 7.95
CA TYR A 83 -8.94 1.72 6.54
C TYR A 83 -8.27 0.46 6.02
N GLY A 84 -8.76 -0.03 4.89
CA GLY A 84 -8.28 -1.24 4.25
C GLY A 84 -7.61 -0.94 2.92
N LEU A 85 -6.55 -1.69 2.61
CA LEU A 85 -5.94 -1.72 1.28
C LEU A 85 -6.06 -3.13 0.73
N SER A 86 -6.77 -3.30 -0.38
CA SER A 86 -6.82 -4.62 -1.01
C SER A 86 -5.64 -4.86 -1.93
N VAL A 87 -5.02 -6.03 -1.79
CA VAL A 87 -3.81 -6.44 -2.51
C VAL A 87 -3.96 -7.86 -3.05
N GLY A 88 -3.33 -8.14 -4.20
CA GLY A 88 -3.42 -9.43 -4.88
C GLY A 88 -2.49 -10.52 -4.33
N ASN A 89 -1.49 -10.15 -3.53
CA ASN A 89 -0.49 -11.08 -3.01
C ASN A 89 -0.23 -10.81 -1.54
N LEU A 90 0.21 -11.85 -0.82
CA LEU A 90 0.63 -11.66 0.55
C LEU A 90 1.89 -10.77 0.57
N PRO A 91 1.88 -9.68 1.34
CA PRO A 91 3.05 -8.83 1.47
C PRO A 91 4.21 -9.53 2.19
N ILE A 92 5.42 -9.04 1.97
CA ILE A 92 6.63 -9.43 2.69
C ILE A 92 7.10 -8.31 3.62
N MET A 93 7.82 -8.67 4.68
CA MET A 93 8.42 -7.70 5.60
C MET A 93 9.89 -7.47 5.27
N ARG A 94 10.33 -6.20 5.36
CA ARG A 94 11.75 -5.82 5.26
C ARG A 94 12.09 -4.72 6.24
N ASP A 95 13.27 -4.85 6.82
CA ASP A 95 13.93 -3.79 7.57
C ASP A 95 14.75 -2.95 6.57
N VAL A 96 14.48 -1.64 6.52
CA VAL A 96 15.10 -0.73 5.55
C VAL A 96 15.75 0.45 6.29
N PRO A 97 17.05 0.68 6.12
CA PRO A 97 17.73 1.86 6.64
C PRO A 97 17.11 3.16 6.11
N SER A 98 16.89 4.13 6.99
CA SER A 98 16.23 5.40 6.65
C SER A 98 16.95 6.23 5.58
N ASP A 99 18.26 6.04 5.43
CA ASP A 99 19.11 6.71 4.44
C ASP A 99 18.95 6.15 3.02
N GLN A 100 18.26 5.02 2.85
CA GLN A 100 17.88 4.48 1.54
C GLN A 100 16.57 5.07 1.00
N LEU A 101 15.85 5.86 1.80
CA LEU A 101 14.64 6.52 1.36
C LEU A 101 14.99 7.83 0.65
N HIS A 102 14.56 7.91 -0.60
CA HIS A 102 14.67 9.11 -1.41
C HIS A 102 13.28 9.66 -1.69
N PRO A 103 13.05 10.99 -1.63
CA PRO A 103 11.76 11.55 -2.00
C PRO A 103 11.44 11.20 -3.45
N VAL A 104 10.18 10.86 -3.74
CA VAL A 104 9.75 10.69 -5.13
C VAL A 104 9.93 12.04 -5.86
N PRO A 105 10.55 12.07 -7.05
CA PRO A 105 10.71 13.30 -7.83
C PRO A 105 9.37 13.99 -8.05
N ALA A 106 9.32 15.32 -7.91
CA ALA A 106 8.08 16.09 -8.03
C ALA A 106 7.41 15.91 -9.40
N GLU A 107 8.20 15.94 -10.47
CA GLU A 107 7.72 15.73 -11.84
C GLU A 107 7.05 14.38 -12.05
N TYR A 108 7.58 13.32 -11.41
CA TYR A 108 6.98 11.99 -11.44
C TYR A 108 5.71 11.94 -10.60
N ARG A 109 5.74 12.56 -9.40
CA ARG A 109 4.58 12.62 -8.50
C ARG A 109 3.40 13.37 -9.13
N GLU A 110 3.66 14.44 -9.89
CA GLU A 110 2.61 15.26 -10.51
C GLU A 110 2.00 14.61 -11.76
N ARG A 111 2.83 13.93 -12.55
CA ARG A 111 2.44 13.41 -13.88
C ARG A 111 2.02 11.94 -13.90
N ASP A 112 2.45 11.15 -12.91
CA ASP A 112 2.17 9.71 -12.85
C ASP A 112 1.12 9.37 -11.77
N THR A 113 0.58 8.17 -11.88
CA THR A 113 -0.53 7.59 -11.10
C THR A 113 -0.16 7.33 -9.63
N LEU A 114 1.11 7.50 -9.26
CA LEU A 114 1.69 7.27 -7.94
C LEU A 114 1.71 8.52 -7.05
N GLN A 115 0.75 9.44 -7.22
CA GLN A 115 0.55 10.62 -6.37
C GLN A 115 0.45 10.30 -4.87
N ILE A 116 0.13 9.06 -4.53
CA ILE A 116 -0.02 8.51 -3.17
C ILE A 116 1.31 8.08 -2.53
N ALA A 117 2.45 8.21 -3.22
CA ALA A 117 3.77 7.85 -2.68
C ALA A 117 4.60 9.07 -2.24
N SER A 118 5.25 8.95 -1.09
CA SER A 118 6.12 9.99 -0.54
C SER A 118 7.58 9.78 -0.95
N HIS A 119 8.07 8.54 -0.80
CA HIS A 119 9.46 8.15 -1.00
C HIS A 119 9.58 6.92 -1.91
N MET A 120 10.78 6.69 -2.41
CA MET A 120 11.20 5.52 -3.14
C MET A 120 12.54 5.00 -2.61
N MET A 121 12.79 3.72 -2.81
CA MET A 121 14.03 3.04 -2.39
C MET A 121 14.33 1.89 -3.35
N GLN A 122 15.60 1.50 -3.45
CA GLN A 122 16.04 0.35 -4.25
C GLN A 122 16.28 -0.84 -3.32
N LEU A 123 15.52 -1.92 -3.50
CA LEU A 123 15.63 -3.12 -2.66
C LEU A 123 15.85 -4.37 -3.50
N GLN A 124 16.71 -5.27 -3.01
CA GLN A 124 16.81 -6.63 -3.56
C GLN A 124 15.63 -7.46 -3.03
N LEU A 125 14.60 -7.63 -3.85
CA LEU A 125 13.42 -8.42 -3.49
C LEU A 125 13.55 -9.88 -3.95
N GLN A 126 14.41 -10.14 -4.94
CA GLN A 126 14.71 -11.47 -5.48
C GLN A 126 16.22 -11.61 -5.69
N ALA A 127 16.71 -12.86 -5.78
CA ALA A 127 18.13 -13.21 -5.71
C ALA A 127 19.06 -12.43 -6.65
N ASN A 128 18.56 -11.88 -7.76
CA ASN A 128 19.34 -11.09 -8.71
C ASN A 128 18.58 -9.87 -9.27
N GLN A 129 17.53 -9.40 -8.58
CA GLN A 129 16.73 -8.28 -9.07
C GLN A 129 16.55 -7.23 -7.99
N THR A 130 17.11 -6.05 -8.28
CA THR A 130 16.80 -4.84 -7.54
C THR A 130 15.49 -4.27 -8.09
N ALA A 131 14.58 -3.95 -7.19
CA ALA A 131 13.30 -3.34 -7.52
C ALA A 131 13.21 -1.96 -6.88
N THR A 132 12.61 -1.03 -7.62
CA THR A 132 12.17 0.24 -7.07
C THR A 132 10.91 0.00 -6.24
N VAL A 133 10.96 0.31 -4.95
CA VAL A 133 9.84 0.21 -4.03
C VAL A 133 9.39 1.60 -3.61
N PHE A 134 8.10 1.88 -3.74
CA PHE A 134 7.50 3.16 -3.36
C PHE A 134 6.88 3.07 -1.96
N LEU A 135 7.22 4.01 -1.10
CA LEU A 135 6.58 4.16 0.21
C LEU A 135 5.31 4.99 0.06
N LEU A 136 4.18 4.34 0.32
CA LEU A 136 2.88 4.99 0.34
C LEU A 136 2.79 5.98 1.49
N ASP A 137 2.21 7.14 1.20
CA ASP A 137 1.94 8.21 2.14
C ASP A 137 0.54 8.02 2.74
N GLU A 138 0.50 7.77 4.04
CA GLU A 138 -0.73 7.55 4.79
C GLU A 138 -1.69 8.74 4.67
N ASN A 139 -1.19 9.97 4.76
CA ASN A 139 -2.03 11.16 4.71
C ASN A 139 -2.76 11.26 3.37
N ARG A 140 -2.05 10.94 2.28
CA ARG A 140 -2.61 10.94 0.93
C ARG A 140 -3.58 9.80 0.69
N LEU A 141 -3.35 8.64 1.29
CA LEU A 141 -4.29 7.52 1.21
C LEU A 141 -5.62 7.86 1.92
N ILE A 142 -5.56 8.52 3.07
CA ILE A 142 -6.75 8.92 3.83
C ILE A 142 -7.54 10.01 3.10
N GLU A 143 -6.89 10.89 2.33
CA GLU A 143 -7.57 11.90 1.50
C GLU A 143 -8.43 11.28 0.39
N MET A 144 -8.24 10.00 0.09
CA MET A 144 -9.07 9.27 -0.88
C MET A 144 -10.39 8.76 -0.31
N ILE A 145 -10.59 8.87 1.01
CA ILE A 145 -11.74 8.36 1.77
C ILE A 145 -12.60 9.52 2.28
#